data_AF-A0A397U6V6-F1
#
_entry.id   AF-A0A397U6V6-F1
#
_cell.length_a   1.000
_cell.length_b   1.000
_cell.length_c   1.000
_cell.angle_alpha   90.00
_cell.angle_beta   90.00
_cell.angle_gamma   90.00
#
_symmetry.space_group_name_H-M   'P 1'
#
loop_
_entity.id
_entity.type
_entity.pdbx_description
1 polymer ?
#
loop_
_entity_poly.entity_id
_entity_poly.type
_entity_poly.pdbx_seq_one_letter_code
_entity_poly.pdbx_strand_id
1 'polypeptide(L)'
;MVRDQQEVSRIMQELLCYTIETQTDQNLALLPDYNRRVEVLEKLEYINQEVTVELKGRVACEINSANKLVLTELIFENAFADYDYSEIVALLSCFIFQERIVEEPKLISTVFFPFGCSDSGFVENRA
;
A
#
# COMPACT_ATOMS: atom_id res chain seq x y z
N MET A 1 52.70 -25.07 16.20
CA MET A 1 51.90 -26.15 15.57
C MET A 1 50.50 -26.29 16.15
N VAL A 2 50.29 -26.64 17.42
CA VAL A 2 48.92 -26.79 17.98
C VAL A 2 48.16 -25.46 18.07
N ARG A 3 48.84 -24.36 18.47
CA ARG A 3 48.24 -23.02 18.52
C ARG A 3 47.85 -22.52 17.12
N ASP A 4 48.69 -22.78 16.12
CA ASP A 4 48.43 -22.39 14.73
C ASP A 4 47.22 -23.14 14.16
N GLN A 5 47.05 -24.43 14.48
CA GLN A 5 45.84 -25.18 14.10
C GLN A 5 44.57 -24.65 14.79
N GLN A 6 44.68 -24.21 16.03
CA GLN A 6 43.56 -23.71 16.81
C GLN A 6 43.13 -22.32 16.34
N GLU A 7 44.08 -21.48 15.93
CA GLU A 7 43.84 -20.17 15.30
C GLU A 7 43.11 -20.35 13.96
N VAL A 8 43.54 -21.30 13.12
CA VAL A 8 42.89 -21.61 11.84
C VAL A 8 41.45 -22.09 12.06
N SER A 9 41.20 -22.96 13.05
CA SER A 9 39.85 -23.42 13.38
C SER A 9 38.95 -22.28 13.87
N ARG A 10 39.50 -21.30 14.60
CA ARG A 10 38.77 -20.12 15.08
C ARG A 10 38.35 -19.21 13.94
N ILE A 11 39.28 -18.91 13.03
CA ILE A 11 39.02 -18.10 11.83
C ILE A 11 37.98 -18.77 10.94
N MET A 12 38.05 -20.10 10.79
CA MET A 12 37.10 -20.86 9.98
C MET A 12 35.67 -20.84 10.58
N GLN A 13 35.54 -20.82 11.90
CA GLN A 13 34.24 -20.65 12.58
C GLN A 13 33.69 -19.22 12.43
N GLU A 14 34.53 -18.20 12.55
CA GLU A 14 34.12 -16.80 12.35
C GLU A 14 33.63 -16.56 10.90
N LEU A 15 34.36 -17.07 9.90
CA LEU A 15 33.97 -16.99 8.50
C LEU A 15 32.65 -17.73 8.20
N LEU A 16 32.43 -18.87 8.86
CA LEU A 16 31.19 -19.63 8.73
C LEU A 16 30.00 -18.83 9.26
N CYS A 17 30.13 -18.25 10.46
CA CYS A 17 29.06 -17.45 11.07
C CYS A 17 28.71 -16.23 10.20
N TYR A 18 29.72 -15.50 9.74
CA TYR A 18 29.56 -14.36 8.84
C TYR A 18 28.86 -14.75 7.52
N THR A 19 29.23 -15.90 6.94
CA THR A 19 28.59 -16.38 5.69
C THR A 19 27.14 -16.78 5.92
N ILE A 20 26.84 -17.46 7.03
CA ILE A 20 25.47 -17.85 7.40
C ILE A 20 24.60 -16.60 7.59
N GLU A 21 25.07 -15.62 8.35
CA GLU A 21 24.35 -14.36 8.60
C GLU A 21 24.04 -13.61 7.30
N THR A 22 25.05 -13.45 6.45
CA THR A 22 24.85 -12.76 5.16
C THR A 22 23.91 -13.53 4.23
N GLN A 23 23.96 -14.86 4.21
CA GLN A 23 23.03 -15.69 3.44
C GLN A 23 21.60 -15.60 3.98
N THR A 24 21.42 -15.60 5.30
CA THR A 24 20.09 -15.45 5.91
C THR A 24 19.51 -14.07 5.65
N ASP A 25 20.30 -13.02 5.76
CA ASP A 25 19.86 -11.64 5.53
C ASP A 25 19.48 -11.40 4.06
N GLN A 26 20.24 -11.95 3.12
CA GLN A 26 19.92 -11.88 1.69
C GLN A 26 18.65 -12.65 1.34
N ASN A 27 18.45 -13.83 1.92
CA ASN A 27 17.27 -14.66 1.67
C ASN A 27 16.00 -14.07 2.31
N LEU A 28 16.14 -13.25 3.36
CA LEU A 28 15.02 -12.70 4.14
C LEU A 28 14.89 -11.18 4.02
N ALA A 29 15.60 -10.54 3.09
CA ALA A 29 15.63 -9.10 2.91
C ALA A 29 14.23 -8.45 2.75
N LEU A 30 13.24 -9.22 2.26
CA LEU A 30 11.86 -8.78 2.07
C LEU A 30 10.94 -9.00 3.29
N LEU A 31 11.35 -9.81 4.28
CA LEU A 31 10.54 -10.06 5.47
C LEU A 31 10.13 -8.79 6.23
N PRO A 32 11.01 -7.78 6.41
CA PRO A 32 10.62 -6.55 7.08
C PRO A 32 9.50 -5.81 6.36
N ASP A 33 9.51 -5.79 5.02
CA ASP A 33 8.46 -5.14 4.23
C ASP A 33 7.15 -5.94 4.25
N TYR A 34 7.25 -7.27 4.17
CA TYR A 34 6.10 -8.16 4.33
C TYR A 34 5.40 -7.94 5.68
N ASN A 35 6.16 -7.92 6.79
CA ASN A 35 5.60 -7.71 8.13
C ASN A 35 4.90 -6.36 8.25
N ARG A 36 5.45 -5.28 7.66
CA ARG A 36 4.78 -3.97 7.63
C ARG A 36 3.46 -4.01 6.86
N ARG A 37 3.39 -4.75 5.75
CA ARG A 37 2.14 -4.91 4.99
C ARG A 37 1.10 -5.70 5.79
N VAL A 38 1.53 -6.77 6.47
CA VAL A 38 0.66 -7.54 7.38
C VAL A 38 0.12 -6.65 8.48
N GLU A 39 0.96 -5.85 9.13
CA GLU A 39 0.55 -4.90 10.18
C GLU A 39 -0.53 -3.90 9.68
N VAL A 40 -0.38 -3.38 8.47
CA VAL A 40 -1.39 -2.50 7.86
C VAL A 40 -2.70 -3.24 7.61
N LEU A 41 -2.64 -4.49 7.11
CA LEU A 41 -3.83 -5.30 6.85
C LEU A 41 -4.56 -5.71 8.13
N GLU A 42 -3.83 -5.98 9.22
CA GLU A 42 -4.40 -6.22 10.55
C GLU A 42 -5.07 -4.95 11.08
N LYS A 43 -4.38 -3.80 11.01
CA LYS A 43 -4.89 -2.51 11.49
C LYS A 43 -6.16 -2.06 10.76
N LEU A 44 -6.29 -2.40 9.48
CA LEU A 44 -7.46 -2.07 8.66
C LEU A 44 -8.55 -3.16 8.69
N GLU A 45 -8.37 -4.23 9.47
CA GLU A 45 -9.33 -5.33 9.63
C GLU A 45 -9.57 -6.13 8.34
N TYR A 46 -8.55 -6.24 7.48
CA TYR A 46 -8.56 -7.12 6.29
C TYR A 46 -8.21 -8.55 6.67
N ILE A 47 -7.41 -8.69 7.73
CA ILE A 47 -7.06 -9.95 8.39
C ILE A 47 -7.21 -9.79 9.90
N ASN A 48 -7.46 -10.89 10.60
CA ASN A 48 -7.49 -10.92 12.07
C ASN A 48 -6.14 -11.32 12.68
N GLN A 49 -6.08 -11.42 14.02
CA GLN A 49 -4.87 -11.74 14.78
C GLN A 49 -4.31 -13.14 14.47
N GLU A 50 -5.16 -14.05 13.99
CA GLU A 50 -4.78 -15.37 13.51
C GLU A 50 -4.38 -15.37 12.02
N VAL A 51 -4.17 -14.19 11.42
CA VAL A 51 -3.81 -14.00 10.00
C VAL A 51 -4.84 -14.65 9.06
N THR A 52 -6.10 -14.67 9.48
CA THR A 52 -7.22 -15.18 8.68
C THR A 52 -7.93 -14.03 7.98
N VAL A 53 -8.31 -14.24 6.71
CA VAL A 53 -8.92 -13.20 5.87
C VAL A 53 -10.36 -12.90 6.29
N GLU A 54 -10.61 -11.64 6.62
CA GLU A 54 -11.91 -11.11 6.99
C GLU A 54 -12.75 -10.69 5.77
N LEU A 55 -13.98 -10.23 6.00
CA LEU A 55 -14.89 -9.83 4.91
C LEU A 55 -14.29 -8.72 4.02
N LYS A 56 -13.70 -7.67 4.62
CA LYS A 56 -13.00 -6.61 3.87
C LYS A 56 -11.91 -7.18 2.97
N GLY A 57 -11.12 -8.11 3.51
CA GLY A 57 -10.07 -8.82 2.76
C GLY A 57 -10.64 -9.60 1.57
N ARG A 58 -11.73 -10.34 1.76
CA ARG A 58 -12.38 -11.08 0.67
C ARG A 58 -12.94 -10.16 -0.42
N VAL A 59 -13.55 -9.04 -0.05
CA VAL A 59 -14.04 -8.05 -1.02
C VAL A 59 -12.88 -7.43 -1.79
N ALA A 60 -11.79 -7.09 -1.10
CA ALA A 60 -10.60 -6.52 -1.72
C ALA A 60 -9.91 -7.50 -2.68
N CYS A 61 -9.99 -8.81 -2.43
CA CYS A 61 -9.48 -9.84 -3.33
C CYS A 61 -10.14 -9.81 -4.71
N GLU A 62 -11.40 -9.38 -4.82
CA GLU A 62 -12.15 -9.31 -6.08
C GLU A 62 -11.78 -8.09 -6.94
N ILE A 63 -11.17 -7.06 -6.34
CA ILE A 63 -10.72 -5.87 -7.07
C ILE A 63 -9.34 -6.16 -7.65
N ASN A 64 -9.17 -6.11 -8.98
CA ASN A 64 -7.84 -6.33 -9.60
C ASN A 64 -7.33 -5.18 -10.47
N SER A 65 -8.22 -4.27 -10.86
CA SER A 65 -7.94 -3.21 -11.84
C SER A 65 -7.68 -1.83 -11.21
N ALA A 66 -7.66 -1.74 -9.88
CA ALA A 66 -7.62 -0.49 -9.13
C ALA A 66 -6.83 -0.66 -7.82
N ASN A 67 -6.58 0.45 -7.11
CA ASN A 67 -6.08 0.40 -5.75
C ASN A 67 -7.11 -0.26 -4.83
N LYS A 68 -6.84 -1.53 -4.46
CA LYS A 68 -7.77 -2.40 -3.75
C LYS A 68 -8.12 -1.89 -2.36
N LEU A 69 -7.14 -1.33 -1.62
CA LEU A 69 -7.35 -0.86 -0.25
C LEU A 69 -8.23 0.38 -0.23
N VAL A 70 -7.86 1.40 -0.99
CA VAL A 70 -8.62 2.66 -1.02
C VAL A 70 -10.04 2.43 -1.53
N LEU A 71 -10.20 1.66 -2.60
CA LEU A 71 -11.53 1.39 -3.17
C LEU A 71 -12.41 0.58 -2.20
N THR A 72 -11.84 -0.41 -1.51
CA THR A 72 -12.59 -1.20 -0.52
C THR A 72 -13.00 -0.35 0.68
N GLU A 73 -12.14 0.54 1.18
CA GLU A 73 -12.53 1.47 2.26
C GLU A 73 -13.68 2.39 1.83
N LEU A 74 -13.65 2.97 0.63
CA LEU A 74 -14.75 3.81 0.12
C LEU A 74 -16.09 3.04 0.05
N ILE A 75 -16.05 1.75 -0.32
CA ILE A 75 -17.23 0.89 -0.34
C ILE A 75 -17.76 0.67 1.09
N PHE A 76 -16.88 0.34 2.05
CA PHE A 76 -17.26 0.06 3.43
C PHE A 76 -17.66 1.30 4.24
N GLU A 77 -17.12 2.47 3.91
CA GLU A 77 -17.52 3.78 4.45
C GLU A 77 -18.81 4.31 3.82
N ASN A 78 -19.41 3.56 2.88
CA ASN A 78 -20.63 3.96 2.17
C ASN A 78 -20.47 5.30 1.44
N ALA A 79 -19.26 5.61 0.97
CA ALA A 79 -18.92 6.88 0.37
C ALA A 79 -19.72 7.18 -0.91
N PHE A 80 -20.21 6.14 -1.61
CA PHE A 80 -20.93 6.27 -2.87
C PHE A 80 -22.44 6.48 -2.72
N ALA A 81 -23.00 6.51 -1.51
CA ALA A 81 -24.45 6.50 -1.30
C ALA A 81 -25.17 7.76 -1.78
N ASP A 82 -24.51 8.91 -1.72
CA ASP A 82 -25.10 10.20 -2.08
C ASP A 82 -24.78 10.65 -3.52
N TYR A 83 -24.10 9.80 -4.31
CA TYR A 83 -23.67 10.12 -5.67
C TYR A 83 -24.56 9.48 -6.72
N ASP A 84 -24.77 10.21 -7.82
CA ASP A 84 -25.42 9.64 -9.00
C ASP A 84 -24.48 8.66 -9.74
N TYR A 85 -25.07 7.70 -10.47
CA TYR A 85 -24.31 6.70 -11.22
C TYR A 85 -23.26 7.31 -12.15
N SER A 86 -23.55 8.46 -12.78
CA SER A 86 -22.60 9.18 -13.63
C SER A 86 -21.40 9.72 -12.86
N GLU A 87 -21.61 10.14 -11.62
CA GLU A 87 -20.57 10.70 -10.75
C GLU A 87 -19.69 9.58 -10.20
N ILE A 88 -20.29 8.46 -9.79
CA ILE A 88 -19.55 7.26 -9.36
C ILE A 88 -18.63 6.77 -10.48
N VAL A 89 -19.14 6.67 -11.72
CA VAL A 89 -18.32 6.24 -12.87
C VAL A 89 -17.17 7.21 -13.14
N ALA A 90 -17.41 8.53 -13.03
CA ALA A 90 -16.37 9.53 -13.17
C ALA A 90 -15.28 9.37 -12.08
N LEU A 91 -15.67 9.19 -10.82
CA LEU A 91 -14.74 8.93 -9.71
C LEU A 91 -13.94 7.64 -9.89
N LEU A 92 -14.59 6.55 -10.33
CA LEU A 92 -13.93 5.27 -10.56
C LEU A 92 -12.94 5.32 -11.74
N SER A 93 -13.15 6.20 -12.72
CA SER A 93 -12.22 6.38 -13.83
C SER A 93 -10.81 6.78 -13.36
N CYS A 94 -10.72 7.54 -12.27
CA CYS A 94 -9.46 7.95 -11.64
C CYS A 94 -8.64 6.78 -11.07
N PHE A 95 -9.28 5.66 -10.74
CA PHE A 95 -8.59 4.48 -10.21
C PHE A 95 -7.98 3.61 -11.31
N ILE A 96 -8.45 3.76 -12.55
CA ILE A 96 -8.03 2.95 -13.71
C ILE A 96 -7.03 3.73 -14.56
N PHE A 97 -7.24 5.04 -14.72
CA PHE A 97 -6.38 5.89 -15.53
C PHE A 97 -5.06 6.21 -14.81
N GLN A 98 -3.93 5.80 -15.39
CA GLN A 98 -2.59 5.97 -14.81
C GLN A 98 -1.67 6.89 -15.63
N GLU A 99 -2.16 7.40 -16.76
CA GLU A 99 -1.36 8.26 -17.64
C GLU A 99 -1.30 9.70 -17.12
N ARG A 100 -0.22 10.39 -17.46
CA ARG A 100 -0.07 11.80 -17.14
C ARG A 100 -0.69 12.66 -18.23
N ILE A 101 -1.58 13.55 -17.82
CA ILE A 101 -2.16 14.58 -18.66
C ILE A 101 -1.38 15.88 -18.51
N VAL A 102 -1.13 16.56 -19.63
CA VAL A 102 -0.39 17.83 -19.70
C VAL A 102 -1.33 19.04 -19.59
N GLU A 103 -2.61 18.85 -19.94
CA GLU A 103 -3.65 19.86 -19.86
C GLU A 103 -4.55 19.63 -18.65
N GLU A 104 -4.93 20.71 -17.96
CA GLU A 104 -5.85 20.64 -16.83
C GLU A 104 -7.28 20.32 -17.31
N PRO A 105 -7.89 19.22 -16.84
CA PRO A 105 -9.25 18.88 -17.22
C PRO A 105 -10.25 19.84 -16.56
N LYS A 106 -11.25 20.28 -17.33
CA LYS A 106 -12.38 21.04 -16.80
C LYS A 106 -13.32 20.09 -16.08
N LEU A 107 -13.26 20.08 -14.75
CA LEU A 107 -14.13 19.25 -13.92
C LEU A 107 -15.51 19.87 -13.79
N ILE A 108 -16.54 19.02 -13.74
CA ILE A 108 -17.90 19.39 -13.37
C ILE A 108 -17.95 19.67 -11.85
N SER A 109 -18.69 20.72 -11.46
CA SER A 109 -18.68 21.27 -10.10
C SER A 109 -18.96 20.24 -9.00
N THR A 110 -19.82 19.25 -9.25
CA THR A 110 -20.14 18.20 -8.26
C THR A 110 -18.97 17.27 -7.95
N VAL A 111 -18.10 16.98 -8.93
CA VAL A 111 -16.90 16.14 -8.75
C VAL A 111 -15.73 16.94 -8.14
N PHE A 112 -15.83 18.26 -8.09
CA PHE A 112 -14.84 19.14 -7.46
C PHE A 112 -14.98 19.23 -5.93
N PHE A 113 -16.20 19.02 -5.40
CA PHE A 113 -16.51 19.12 -3.97
C PHE A 113 -16.67 17.80 -3.16
N PRO A 114 -16.23 16.60 -3.60
CA PRO A 114 -16.55 15.35 -2.91
C PRO A 114 -15.94 15.23 -1.49
N PHE A 115 -15.10 16.17 -1.07
CA PHE A 115 -14.54 16.27 0.29
C PHE A 115 -14.96 17.53 1.07
N GLY A 116 -16.04 18.22 0.67
CA GLY A 116 -16.71 19.19 1.54
C GLY A 116 -15.94 20.49 1.81
N CYS A 117 -15.21 21.03 0.83
CA CYS A 117 -14.70 22.41 0.97
C CYS A 117 -15.84 23.37 0.64
N SER A 118 -16.54 23.93 1.64
CA SER A 118 -17.44 25.05 1.39
C SER A 118 -16.60 26.22 0.88
N ASP A 119 -16.99 26.80 -0.26
CA ASP A 119 -16.35 27.94 -0.91
C ASP A 119 -15.71 28.96 0.05
N SER A 120 -14.38 29.03 0.05
CA SER A 120 -13.68 30.29 0.28
C SER A 120 -12.27 30.28 -0.35
N GLY A 121 -12.22 30.64 -1.64
CA GLY A 121 -11.15 31.49 -2.17
C GLY A 121 -9.84 30.83 -2.61
N PHE A 122 -9.87 30.04 -3.68
CA PHE A 122 -8.65 29.80 -4.48
C PHE A 122 -8.88 30.10 -5.96
N VAL A 123 -9.19 31.37 -6.24
CA VAL A 123 -8.82 31.98 -7.50
C VAL A 123 -8.06 33.25 -7.15
N GLU A 124 -6.94 33.46 -7.86
CA GLU A 124 -6.14 34.68 -7.93
C GLU A 124 -4.87 34.72 -7.06
N ASN A 125 -3.78 34.15 -7.58
CA ASN A 125 -2.79 34.98 -8.28
C ASN A 125 -1.69 34.16 -8.96
N ARG A 126 -1.61 34.33 -10.28
CA ARG A 126 -0.36 34.17 -11.04
C ARG A 126 0.49 35.42 -10.82
N ALA A 127 1.68 35.25 -10.25
CA ALA A 127 2.87 36.05 -10.52
C ALA A 127 4.10 35.18 -10.27
#